data_AF-H4F7A5-F1
#
_entry.id   AF-H4F7A5-F1
#
_cell.length_a   1.000
_cell.length_b   1.000
_cell.length_c   1.000
_cell.angle_alpha   90.00
_cell.angle_beta   90.00
_cell.angle_gamma   90.00
#
_symmetry.space_group_name_H-M   'P 1'
#
loop_
_entity.id
_entity.type
_entity.pdbx_description
1 polymer ?
#
loop_
_entity_poly.entity_id
_entity_poly.type
_entity_poly.pdbx_seq_one_letter_code
_entity_poly.pdbx_strand_id
1 'polypeptide(L)'
;MTRILHMMSKRNDVVFAFLLICIVFMMILPLPTLIVDILIGVNLGISAILLMVAIYLSEVVQFSAFPAILLLTTLFRLALSITTTRLILLHADAGQIIETFGNFVVAGNLIVGAVIFLILTIVNFLVITKGSERVAEVAARFSLDSMPGKQMSIDSDMRAGMIEMEEAKRRRAKLEK
;
A
#
# COMPACT_ATOMS: atom_id res chain seq x y z
N MET A 1 -18.35 -8.48 26.74
CA MET A 1 -17.96 -7.58 25.62
C MET A 1 -16.46 -7.58 25.29
N THR A 2 -15.56 -7.98 26.20
CA THR A 2 -14.10 -7.97 26.01
C THR A 2 -13.49 -9.20 25.33
N ARG A 3 -14.19 -10.34 25.23
CA ARG A 3 -13.70 -11.55 24.54
C ARG A 3 -13.71 -11.46 23.00
N ILE A 4 -14.60 -10.66 22.42
CA ILE A 4 -14.71 -10.50 20.96
C ILE A 4 -13.53 -9.69 20.39
N LEU A 5 -13.02 -8.74 21.18
CA LEU A 5 -11.86 -7.90 20.86
C LEU A 5 -10.54 -8.68 20.89
N HIS A 6 -10.34 -9.57 21.88
CA HIS A 6 -9.08 -10.33 21.97
C HIS A 6 -8.93 -11.41 20.89
N MET A 7 -10.06 -11.90 20.36
CA MET A 7 -10.06 -12.83 19.25
C MET A 7 -9.80 -12.13 17.90
N MET A 8 -9.78 -10.79 17.82
CA MET A 8 -9.46 -10.02 16.60
C MET A 8 -7.96 -9.88 16.32
N SER A 9 -7.10 -9.89 17.34
CA SER A 9 -5.65 -9.72 17.13
C SER A 9 -5.00 -10.94 16.46
N LYS A 10 -5.59 -12.13 16.60
CA LYS A 10 -5.26 -13.35 15.82
C LYS A 10 -6.07 -13.48 14.50
N ARG A 11 -6.88 -12.46 14.16
CA ARG A 11 -7.92 -12.46 13.11
C ARG A 11 -7.64 -11.50 11.97
N ASN A 12 -6.57 -10.69 12.02
CA ASN A 12 -6.17 -9.86 10.89
C ASN A 12 -5.98 -10.74 9.64
N ASP A 13 -5.30 -11.89 9.77
CA ASP A 13 -5.13 -12.84 8.66
C ASP A 13 -6.48 -13.35 8.10
N VAL A 14 -7.48 -13.53 8.97
CA VAL A 14 -8.83 -13.97 8.56
C VAL A 14 -9.59 -12.85 7.83
N VAL A 15 -9.46 -11.61 8.29
CA VAL A 15 -10.05 -10.44 7.62
C VAL A 15 -9.38 -10.22 6.26
N PHE A 16 -8.06 -10.34 6.19
CA PHE A 16 -7.31 -10.29 4.93
C PHE A 16 -7.74 -11.42 3.99
N ALA A 17 -7.80 -12.67 4.46
CA ALA A 17 -8.21 -13.82 3.65
C ALA A 17 -9.65 -13.69 3.15
N PHE A 18 -10.58 -13.26 4.00
CA PHE A 18 -11.97 -13.02 3.62
C PHE A 18 -12.09 -11.92 2.56
N LEU A 19 -11.38 -10.79 2.74
CA LEU A 19 -11.35 -9.73 1.74
C LEU A 19 -10.80 -10.24 0.40
N LEU A 20 -9.72 -11.03 0.45
CA LEU A 20 -9.09 -11.59 -0.75
C LEU A 20 -10.06 -12.51 -1.49
N ILE A 21 -10.81 -13.35 -0.77
CA ILE A 21 -11.88 -14.17 -1.33
C ILE A 21 -12.96 -13.28 -1.96
N CYS A 22 -13.45 -12.26 -1.26
CA CYS A 22 -14.42 -11.32 -1.80
C CYS A 22 -13.92 -10.64 -3.09
N ILE A 23 -12.65 -10.23 -3.15
CA ILE A 23 -12.03 -9.63 -4.34
C ILE A 23 -12.03 -10.61 -5.52
N VAL A 24 -11.63 -11.86 -5.29
CA VAL A 24 -11.63 -12.91 -6.32
C VAL A 24 -13.05 -13.17 -6.81
N PHE A 25 -14.02 -13.28 -5.90
CA PHE A 25 -15.44 -13.42 -6.28
C PHE A 25 -15.94 -12.22 -7.08
N MET A 26 -15.53 -11.00 -6.72
CA MET A 26 -15.88 -9.77 -7.41
C MET A 26 -15.34 -9.70 -8.85
N MET A 27 -14.19 -10.34 -9.12
CA MET A 27 -13.64 -10.47 -10.47
C MET A 27 -14.46 -11.45 -11.33
N ILE A 28 -14.91 -12.57 -10.74
CA ILE A 28 -15.57 -13.66 -11.47
C ILE A 28 -17.06 -13.36 -11.68
N LEU A 29 -17.77 -12.91 -10.64
CA LEU A 29 -19.21 -12.72 -10.65
C LEU A 29 -19.57 -11.30 -11.13
N PRO A 30 -20.41 -11.15 -12.17
CA PRO A 30 -20.83 -9.83 -12.63
C PRO A 30 -21.71 -9.17 -11.56
N LEU A 31 -21.22 -8.08 -10.97
CA LEU A 31 -21.99 -7.28 -10.03
C LEU A 31 -22.89 -6.27 -10.76
N PRO A 32 -24.09 -5.99 -10.23
CA PRO A 32 -24.92 -4.91 -10.75
C PRO A 32 -24.23 -3.56 -10.55
N THR A 33 -24.43 -2.65 -11.50
CA THR A 33 -23.80 -1.33 -11.56
C THR A 33 -24.04 -0.49 -10.31
N LEU A 34 -25.23 -0.59 -9.71
CA LEU A 34 -25.57 0.10 -8.47
C LEU A 34 -24.66 -0.29 -7.30
N ILE A 35 -24.30 -1.57 -7.16
CA ILE A 35 -23.38 -2.02 -6.10
C ILE A 35 -21.98 -1.50 -6.37
N VAL A 36 -21.54 -1.54 -7.64
CA VAL A 36 -20.23 -1.04 -8.07
C VAL A 36 -20.09 0.46 -7.80
N ASP A 37 -21.11 1.26 -8.12
CA ASP A 37 -21.12 2.70 -7.83
C ASP A 37 -20.99 2.98 -6.33
N ILE A 38 -21.73 2.26 -5.47
CA ILE A 38 -21.61 2.41 -4.01
C ILE A 38 -20.18 2.08 -3.56
N LEU A 39 -19.60 0.98 -4.04
CA LEU A 39 -18.24 0.57 -3.68
C LEU A 39 -17.18 1.58 -4.16
N ILE A 40 -17.35 2.19 -5.33
CA ILE A 40 -16.49 3.27 -5.82
C ILE A 40 -16.60 4.50 -4.91
N GLY A 41 -17.82 4.88 -4.51
CA GLY A 41 -18.05 5.98 -3.57
C GLY A 41 -17.38 5.73 -2.22
N VAL A 42 -17.49 4.52 -1.69
CA VAL A 42 -16.80 4.10 -0.45
C VAL A 42 -15.27 4.15 -0.63
N ASN A 43 -14.74 3.64 -1.75
CA ASN A 43 -13.31 3.70 -2.05
C ASN A 43 -12.78 5.15 -2.10
N LEU A 44 -13.52 6.07 -2.72
CA LEU A 44 -13.21 7.49 -2.75
C LEU A 44 -13.22 8.09 -1.34
N GLY A 45 -14.25 7.79 -0.54
CA GLY A 45 -14.36 8.24 0.85
C GLY A 45 -13.20 7.76 1.73
N ILE A 46 -12.86 6.46 1.66
CA ILE A 46 -11.71 5.89 2.39
C ILE A 46 -10.40 6.54 1.91
N SER A 47 -10.24 6.75 0.61
CA SER A 47 -9.05 7.39 0.05
C SER A 47 -8.89 8.84 0.56
N ALA A 48 -9.99 9.59 0.64
CA ALA A 48 -9.99 10.96 1.17
C ALA A 48 -9.68 11.00 2.68
N ILE A 49 -10.26 10.07 3.45
CA ILE A 49 -9.95 9.93 4.88
C ILE A 49 -8.46 9.58 5.07
N LEU A 50 -7.93 8.65 4.27
CA LEU A 50 -6.51 8.29 4.33
C LEU A 50 -5.59 9.45 3.96
N LEU A 51 -5.95 10.24 2.96
CA LEU A 51 -5.22 11.46 2.61
C LEU A 51 -5.19 12.43 3.80
N MET A 52 -6.35 12.66 4.43
CA MET A 52 -6.46 13.54 5.59
C MET A 52 -5.60 13.00 6.75
N VAL A 53 -5.73 11.72 7.09
CA VAL A 53 -4.91 11.05 8.11
C VAL A 53 -3.41 11.19 7.80
N ALA A 54 -3.00 11.02 6.54
CA ALA A 54 -1.60 11.15 6.13
C ALA A 54 -1.06 12.58 6.28
N ILE A 55 -1.88 13.62 6.04
CA ILE A 55 -1.48 15.03 6.19
C ILE A 55 -1.34 15.41 7.68
N TYR A 56 -2.18 14.85 8.55
CA TYR A 56 -2.19 15.19 9.99
C TYR A 56 -1.31 14.27 10.86
N LEU A 57 -0.77 13.17 10.31
CA LEU A 57 0.10 12.26 11.05
C LEU A 57 1.41 12.97 11.43
N SER A 58 1.61 13.22 12.73
CA SER A 58 2.79 13.94 13.25
C SER A 58 3.85 13.01 13.86
N GLU A 59 3.50 11.74 14.15
CA GLU A 59 4.38 10.79 14.88
C GLU A 59 4.59 9.46 14.14
N VAL A 60 5.85 8.99 14.14
CA VAL A 60 6.33 7.78 13.44
C VAL A 60 5.74 6.47 14.02
N VAL A 61 5.21 6.48 15.25
CA VAL A 61 4.63 5.27 15.88
C VAL A 61 3.30 4.86 15.22
N GLN A 62 2.58 5.81 14.61
CA GLN A 62 1.34 5.55 13.87
C GLN A 62 1.59 4.94 12.48
N PHE A 63 2.85 4.89 12.03
CA PHE A 63 3.23 4.34 10.73
C PHE A 63 3.19 2.81 10.66
N SER A 64 3.11 2.09 11.79
CA SER A 64 3.12 0.62 11.77
C SER A 64 1.83 0.02 11.18
N ALA A 65 0.67 0.65 11.39
CA ALA A 65 -0.60 0.18 10.84
C ALA A 65 -0.86 0.70 9.40
N PHE A 66 -0.17 1.77 9.00
CA PHE A 66 -0.39 2.46 7.73
C PHE A 66 -0.12 1.60 6.48
N PRO A 67 1.01 0.84 6.39
CA PRO A 67 1.26 -0.08 5.27
C PRO A 67 0.17 -1.14 5.10
N ALA A 68 -0.34 -1.70 6.19
CA ALA A 68 -1.38 -2.73 6.13
C ALA A 68 -2.70 -2.17 5.59
N ILE A 69 -3.09 -0.96 6.02
CA ILE A 69 -4.30 -0.29 5.53
C ILE A 69 -4.13 0.13 4.06
N LEU A 70 -2.98 0.66 3.68
CA LEU A 70 -2.68 0.96 2.28
C LEU A 70 -2.74 -0.28 1.40
N LEU A 71 -2.17 -1.40 1.83
CA LEU A 71 -2.21 -2.67 1.09
C LEU A 71 -3.66 -3.15 0.92
N LEU A 72 -4.47 -3.10 1.98
CA LEU A 72 -5.88 -3.46 1.95
C LEU A 72 -6.68 -2.59 0.96
N THR A 73 -6.53 -1.27 1.04
CA THR A 73 -7.23 -0.33 0.16
C THR A 73 -6.76 -0.44 -1.29
N THR A 74 -5.48 -0.73 -1.52
CA THR A 74 -4.94 -0.97 -2.86
C THR A 74 -5.52 -2.24 -3.48
N LEU A 75 -5.63 -3.33 -2.71
CA LEU A 75 -6.28 -4.56 -3.17
C LEU A 75 -7.76 -4.35 -3.50
N PHE A 76 -8.48 -3.61 -2.65
CA PHE A 76 -9.87 -3.24 -2.90
C PHE A 76 -10.00 -2.39 -4.18
N ARG A 77 -9.11 -1.43 -4.38
CA ARG A 77 -9.05 -0.61 -5.60
C ARG A 77 -8.79 -1.46 -6.85
N LEU A 78 -7.87 -2.42 -6.77
CA LEU A 78 -7.58 -3.35 -7.87
C LEU A 78 -8.83 -4.16 -8.26
N ALA A 79 -9.56 -4.68 -7.28
CA ALA A 79 -10.80 -5.42 -7.50
C ALA A 79 -11.85 -4.57 -8.22
N LEU A 80 -12.10 -3.36 -7.73
CA LEU A 80 -13.01 -2.40 -8.34
C LEU A 80 -12.62 -2.10 -9.79
N SER A 81 -11.34 -1.81 -10.05
CA SER A 81 -10.83 -1.52 -11.40
C SER A 81 -11.04 -2.67 -12.37
N ILE A 82 -10.86 -3.93 -11.94
CA ILE A 82 -11.07 -5.09 -12.81
C ILE A 82 -12.57 -5.28 -13.09
N THR A 83 -13.42 -5.22 -12.06
CA THR A 83 -14.87 -5.38 -12.21
C THR A 83 -15.47 -4.27 -13.08
N THR A 84 -15.08 -3.02 -12.89
CA THR A 84 -15.57 -1.90 -13.70
C THR A 84 -15.09 -1.99 -15.14
N THR A 85 -13.82 -2.31 -15.38
CA THR A 85 -13.30 -2.52 -16.74
C THR A 85 -14.07 -3.61 -17.46
N ARG A 86 -14.36 -4.72 -16.78
CA ARG A 86 -15.18 -5.79 -17.35
C ARG A 86 -16.61 -5.32 -17.66
N LEU A 87 -17.24 -4.55 -16.79
CA LEU A 87 -18.60 -4.04 -16.99
C LEU A 87 -18.66 -3.11 -18.21
N ILE A 88 -17.67 -2.21 -18.32
CA ILE A 88 -17.48 -1.31 -19.48
C ILE A 88 -17.32 -2.11 -20.77
N LEU A 89 -16.47 -3.13 -20.79
CA LEU A 89 -16.18 -3.90 -22.01
C LEU A 89 -17.32 -4.85 -22.43
N LEU A 90 -18.07 -5.40 -21.49
CA LEU A 90 -19.12 -6.39 -21.79
C LEU A 90 -20.51 -5.77 -21.98
N HIS A 91 -20.81 -4.67 -21.27
CA HIS A 91 -22.16 -4.09 -21.24
C HIS A 91 -22.20 -2.63 -21.67
N ALA A 92 -21.05 -2.02 -21.99
CA ALA A 92 -20.92 -0.58 -22.29
C ALA A 92 -21.49 0.33 -21.19
N ASP A 93 -21.61 -0.20 -19.97
CA ASP A 93 -22.09 0.49 -18.79
C ASP A 93 -20.94 0.56 -17.79
N ALA A 94 -20.62 1.77 -17.32
CA ALA A 94 -19.52 2.01 -16.40
C ALA A 94 -20.00 2.24 -14.96
N GLY A 95 -21.31 2.34 -14.74
CA GLY A 95 -21.87 2.97 -13.55
C GLY A 95 -21.90 4.50 -13.64
N GLN A 96 -22.79 5.11 -12.86
CA GLN A 96 -23.09 6.53 -12.90
C GLN A 96 -21.91 7.38 -12.43
N ILE A 97 -21.13 6.89 -11.46
CA ILE A 97 -19.99 7.64 -10.94
C ILE A 97 -18.90 7.74 -12.00
N ILE A 98 -18.57 6.63 -12.67
CA ILE A 98 -17.53 6.61 -13.70
C ILE A 98 -17.94 7.43 -14.91
N GLU A 99 -19.20 7.31 -15.35
CA GLU A 99 -19.71 8.09 -16.49
C GLU A 99 -19.67 9.60 -16.19
N THR A 100 -20.13 10.01 -15.00
CA THR A 100 -20.11 11.42 -14.59
C THR A 100 -18.68 11.95 -14.49
N PHE A 101 -17.77 11.18 -13.88
CA PHE A 101 -16.38 11.58 -13.74
C PHE A 101 -15.65 11.63 -15.09
N GLY A 102 -15.94 10.66 -15.98
CA GLY A 102 -15.42 10.65 -17.35
C GLY A 102 -15.86 11.89 -18.13
N ASN A 103 -17.15 12.22 -18.10
CA ASN A 103 -17.68 13.43 -18.74
C ASN A 103 -17.07 14.71 -18.15
N PHE A 104 -16.84 14.75 -16.84
CA PHE A 104 -16.19 15.87 -16.16
C PHE A 104 -14.73 16.05 -16.60
N VAL A 105 -13.94 14.98 -16.68
CA VAL A 105 -12.51 15.03 -17.04
C VAL A 105 -12.31 15.32 -18.52
N VAL A 106 -13.14 14.72 -19.37
CA VAL A 106 -13.00 14.77 -20.83
C VAL A 106 -13.67 16.04 -21.40
N ALA A 107 -14.58 16.67 -20.67
CA ALA A 107 -15.32 17.87 -21.07
C ALA A 107 -15.93 17.78 -22.48
N GLY A 108 -16.38 16.58 -22.86
CA GLY A 108 -16.95 16.29 -24.19
C GLY A 108 -15.93 16.08 -25.32
N ASN A 109 -14.61 16.17 -25.07
CA ASN A 109 -13.57 15.96 -26.07
C ASN A 109 -12.65 14.78 -25.73
N LEU A 110 -12.88 13.63 -26.37
CA LEU A 110 -12.08 12.41 -26.18
C LEU A 110 -10.56 12.61 -26.35
N ILE A 111 -10.13 13.55 -27.19
CA ILE A 111 -8.70 13.86 -27.38
C ILE A 111 -8.13 14.46 -26.10
N VAL A 112 -8.85 15.39 -25.45
CA VAL A 112 -8.45 15.96 -24.15
C VAL A 112 -8.33 14.86 -23.11
N GLY A 113 -9.31 13.95 -23.07
CA GLY A 113 -9.27 12.76 -22.22
C GLY A 113 -8.03 11.89 -22.43
N ALA A 114 -7.71 11.58 -23.69
CA ALA A 114 -6.54 10.78 -24.04
C ALA A 114 -5.21 11.45 -23.63
N VAL A 115 -5.11 12.77 -23.81
CA VAL A 115 -3.93 13.55 -23.38
C VAL A 115 -3.79 13.53 -21.86
N ILE A 116 -4.87 13.76 -21.11
CA ILE A 116 -4.84 13.71 -19.63
C ILE A 116 -4.45 12.30 -19.16
N PHE A 117 -5.03 11.26 -19.76
CA PHE A 117 -4.69 9.87 -19.45
C PHE A 117 -3.20 9.57 -19.67
N LEU A 118 -2.63 10.04 -20.79
CA LEU A 118 -1.21 9.87 -21.10
C LEU A 118 -0.32 10.57 -20.06
N ILE A 119 -0.64 11.83 -19.73
CA ILE A 119 0.10 12.60 -18.71
C ILE A 119 0.07 11.87 -17.36
N LEU A 120 -1.11 11.46 -16.89
CA LEU A 120 -1.25 10.74 -15.63
C LEU A 120 -0.49 9.41 -15.64
N THR A 121 -0.53 8.67 -16.74
CA THR A 121 0.18 7.39 -16.87
C THR A 121 1.70 7.59 -16.80
N ILE A 122 2.23 8.58 -17.52
CA ILE A 122 3.67 8.91 -17.51
C ILE A 122 4.10 9.36 -16.11
N VAL A 123 3.35 10.28 -15.49
CA VAL A 123 3.67 10.79 -14.15
C VAL A 123 3.62 9.67 -13.12
N ASN A 124 2.58 8.84 -13.12
CA ASN A 124 2.46 7.70 -12.20
C ASN A 124 3.66 6.76 -12.34
N PHE A 125 4.02 6.38 -13.57
CA PHE A 125 5.15 5.48 -13.78
C PHE A 125 6.49 6.11 -13.38
N LEU A 126 6.74 7.35 -13.81
CA LEU A 126 8.00 8.05 -13.57
C LEU A 126 8.21 8.34 -12.08
N VAL A 127 7.20 8.88 -11.40
CA VAL A 127 7.29 9.22 -9.97
C VAL A 127 7.46 7.98 -9.12
N ILE A 128 6.73 6.88 -9.38
CA ILE A 128 6.86 5.64 -8.62
C ILE A 128 8.26 5.04 -8.81
N THR A 129 8.73 4.97 -10.07
CA THR A 129 10.04 4.39 -10.39
C THR A 129 11.17 5.22 -9.76
N LYS A 130 11.16 6.54 -9.96
CA LYS A 130 12.19 7.43 -9.40
C LYS A 130 12.13 7.59 -7.89
N GLY A 131 10.92 7.56 -7.31
CA GLY A 131 10.74 7.56 -5.86
C GLY A 131 11.32 6.29 -5.23
N SER A 132 11.00 5.13 -5.80
CA SER A 132 11.49 3.83 -5.31
C SER A 132 13.00 3.69 -5.43
N GLU A 133 13.59 4.19 -6.53
CA GLU A 133 15.05 4.22 -6.74
C GLU A 133 15.78 4.96 -5.61
N ARG A 134 15.33 6.17 -5.27
CA ARG A 134 15.94 6.96 -4.17
C ARG A 134 15.75 6.33 -2.80
N VAL A 135 14.58 5.76 -2.52
CA VAL A 135 14.33 5.07 -1.24
C VAL A 135 15.24 3.84 -1.11
N ALA A 136 15.42 3.08 -2.19
CA ALA A 136 16.29 1.90 -2.21
C ALA A 136 17.77 2.28 -2.00
N GLU A 137 18.25 3.33 -2.66
CA GLU A 137 19.62 3.86 -2.47
C GLU A 137 19.87 4.25 -1.00
N VAL A 138 18.93 5.00 -0.42
CA VAL A 138 19.03 5.48 0.97
C VAL A 138 18.93 4.31 1.96
N ALA A 139 18.07 3.33 1.73
CA ALA A 139 17.97 2.14 2.56
C ALA A 139 19.26 1.31 2.53
N ALA A 140 19.85 1.12 1.34
CA ALA A 140 21.12 0.42 1.18
C ALA A 140 22.25 1.17 1.90
N ARG A 141 22.30 2.49 1.74
CA ARG A 141 23.30 3.34 2.40
C ARG A 141 23.14 3.33 3.91
N PHE A 142 21.91 3.42 4.45
CA PHE A 142 21.70 3.31 5.90
C PHE A 142 22.06 1.92 6.45
N SER A 143 21.80 0.86 5.68
CA SER A 143 22.24 -0.48 6.07
C SER A 143 23.77 -0.56 6.15
N LEU A 144 24.47 -0.05 5.13
CA LEU A 144 25.93 -0.02 5.06
C LEU A 144 26.55 0.88 6.14
N ASP A 145 26.02 2.10 6.32
CA ASP A 145 26.48 3.07 7.31
C ASP A 145 26.20 2.59 8.76
N SER A 146 25.24 1.69 8.97
CA SER A 146 24.98 1.08 10.28
C SER A 146 25.97 -0.03 10.66
N MET A 147 26.71 -0.61 9.72
CA MET A 147 27.62 -1.73 10.01
C MET A 147 28.78 -1.35 10.95
N PRO A 148 29.51 -0.23 10.74
CA PRO A 148 30.54 0.20 11.68
C PRO A 148 29.99 0.48 13.08
N GLY A 149 28.79 1.06 13.18
CA GLY A 149 28.13 1.31 14.48
C GLY A 149 27.83 0.02 15.24
N LYS A 150 27.31 -1.01 14.54
CA LYS A 150 27.08 -2.34 15.12
C LYS A 150 28.39 -3.00 15.53
N GLN A 151 29.46 -2.89 14.74
CA GLN A 151 30.78 -3.40 15.11
C GLN A 151 31.35 -2.66 16.32
N MET A 152 31.24 -1.32 16.39
CA MET A 152 31.71 -0.51 17.51
C MET A 152 30.94 -0.81 18.82
N SER A 153 29.65 -1.16 18.73
CA SER A 153 28.88 -1.61 19.89
C SER A 153 29.39 -2.94 20.45
N ILE A 154 29.73 -3.91 19.59
CA ILE A 154 30.33 -5.20 20.00
C ILE A 154 31.69 -4.97 20.67
N ASP A 155 32.49 -4.04 20.14
CA ASP A 155 33.82 -3.73 20.68
C ASP A 155 33.74 -3.05 22.04
N SER A 156 32.74 -2.21 22.23
CA SER A 156 32.45 -1.54 23.51
C SER A 156 31.96 -2.55 24.55
N ASP A 157 31.06 -3.47 24.18
CA ASP A 157 30.57 -4.53 25.05
C ASP A 157 31.72 -5.49 25.49
N MET A 158 32.64 -5.82 24.57
CA MET A 158 33.82 -6.64 24.88
C MET A 158 34.76 -5.91 25.84
N ARG A 159 35.05 -4.63 25.61
CA ARG A 159 35.90 -3.81 26.50
C ARG A 159 35.30 -3.60 27.88
N ALA A 160 33.97 -3.56 27.99
CA ALA A 160 33.24 -3.47 29.25
C ALA A 160 33.15 -4.81 30.01
N GLY A 161 33.64 -5.92 29.43
CA GLY A 161 33.57 -7.25 30.04
C GLY A 161 32.17 -7.88 30.00
N MET A 162 31.23 -7.34 29.22
CA MET A 162 29.88 -7.90 29.09
C MET A 162 29.82 -9.12 28.15
N ILE A 163 30.79 -9.28 27.26
CA ILE A 163 30.91 -10.41 26.34
C ILE A 163 32.36 -10.91 26.22
N GLU A 164 32.53 -12.22 26.02
CA GLU A 164 33.84 -12.83 25.76
C GLU A 164 34.29 -12.69 24.29
N MET A 165 35.60 -12.89 24.06
CA MET A 165 36.23 -12.71 22.75
C MET A 165 35.66 -13.64 21.67
N GLU A 166 35.36 -14.89 22.02
CA GLU A 166 34.72 -15.87 21.13
C GLU A 166 33.29 -15.46 20.76
N GLU A 167 32.53 -14.90 21.71
CA GLU A 167 31.17 -14.44 21.46
C GLU A 167 31.15 -13.18 20.57
N ALA A 168 32.08 -12.26 20.77
CA ALA A 168 32.23 -11.09 19.90
C ALA A 168 32.60 -11.47 18.46
N LYS A 169 33.50 -12.44 18.27
CA LYS A 169 33.87 -12.97 16.95
C LYS A 169 32.66 -13.59 16.23
N ARG A 170 31.85 -14.38 16.96
CA ARG A 170 30.60 -14.95 16.45
C ARG A 170 29.57 -13.87 16.09
N ARG A 171 29.45 -12.79 16.88
CA ARG A 171 28.54 -11.67 16.59
C ARG A 171 28.97 -10.84 15.38
N ARG A 172 30.27 -10.58 15.20
CA ARG A 172 30.80 -9.92 13.98
C ARG A 172 30.60 -10.77 12.73
N ALA A 173 30.86 -12.08 12.80
CA ALA A 173 30.61 -13.01 11.70
C ALA A 173 29.12 -13.10 11.29
N LYS A 174 28.19 -12.76 12.19
CA LYS A 174 26.76 -12.63 11.89
C LYS A 174 26.40 -11.30 11.21
N LEU A 175 27.23 -10.26 11.34
CA LEU A 175 27.02 -8.96 10.69
C LEU A 175 27.57 -8.93 9.26
N GLU A 176 28.54 -9.80 8.94
CA GLU A 176 29.11 -9.95 7.59
C GLU A 176 28.27 -10.84 6.65
N LYS A 177 27.20 -11.48 7.15
CA LYS A 177 26.27 -12.31 6.38
C LYS A 177 24.93 -11.61 6.18
#